data_AF-A0A7W0KXW8-F1
#
_entry.id   AF-A0A7W0KXW8-F1
#
_cell.length_a   1.000
_cell.length_b   1.000
_cell.length_c   1.000
_cell.angle_alpha   90.00
_cell.angle_beta   90.00
_cell.angle_gamma   90.00
#
_symmetry.space_group_name_H-M   'P 1'
#
loop_
_entity.id
_entity.type
_entity.pdbx_description
1 polymer ?
#
loop_
_entity_poly.entity_id
_entity_poly.type
_entity_poly.pdbx_seq_one_letter_code
_entity_poly.pdbx_strand_id
1 'polypeptide(L)'
;MPTGPNAPAFPLIGWLQRRPRWQWGILLGLVVLYALWRLLRAVAALQLDRWWYASVTDAPIWRTVATAKVQLALVASLVTALVLGGSLWLTRRVPALGRKEVAALTRRYRDRMGPAHQWLLVALGVLLTIRIGSAAVGQWQTWVLFRNGPDLDTPVPEVGGDLGYYLFDLPFYAQVSSWIRQLLFVTLLATAFAYAISGALRLPIDGHRSARP
;
A
#
# COMPACT_ATOMS: atom_id res chain seq x y z
N MET A 1 -26.59 -25.81 24.76
CA MET A 1 -26.58 -24.73 23.75
C MET A 1 -26.74 -23.41 24.46
N PRO A 2 -25.76 -22.49 24.46
CA PRO A 2 -25.91 -21.21 25.15
C PRO A 2 -26.47 -20.15 24.20
N THR A 3 -27.73 -19.76 24.43
CA THR A 3 -28.44 -18.63 23.83
C THR A 3 -28.36 -17.43 24.78
N GLY A 4 -27.33 -16.59 24.62
CA GLY A 4 -27.18 -15.34 25.37
C GLY A 4 -27.31 -14.11 24.45
N PRO A 5 -27.96 -13.02 24.88
CA PRO A 5 -28.29 -11.85 24.06
C PRO A 5 -27.09 -10.99 23.60
N ASN A 6 -25.86 -11.44 23.84
CA ASN A 6 -24.62 -10.71 23.57
C ASN A 6 -23.53 -11.58 22.90
N ALA A 7 -23.91 -12.65 22.21
CA ALA A 7 -22.95 -13.40 21.39
C ALA A 7 -22.54 -12.53 20.18
N PRO A 8 -21.23 -12.32 19.91
CA PRO A 8 -20.81 -11.59 18.71
C PRO A 8 -21.33 -12.33 17.48
N ALA A 9 -21.92 -11.61 16.53
CA ALA A 9 -22.53 -12.17 15.31
C ALA A 9 -21.57 -13.03 14.47
N PHE A 10 -20.25 -12.94 14.72
CA PHE A 10 -19.23 -13.81 14.17
C PHE A 10 -18.27 -14.30 15.27
N PRO A 11 -18.19 -15.62 15.54
CA PRO A 11 -17.34 -16.17 16.61
C PRO A 11 -15.84 -15.98 16.37
N LEU A 12 -15.42 -15.88 15.10
CA LEU A 12 -14.04 -15.56 14.71
C LEU A 12 -13.59 -14.19 15.26
N ILE A 13 -14.48 -13.21 15.30
CA ILE A 13 -14.17 -11.84 15.74
C ILE A 13 -14.02 -11.78 17.27
N GLY A 14 -14.77 -12.60 18.02
CA GLY A 14 -14.73 -12.66 19.48
C GLY A 14 -13.43 -13.24 20.05
N TRP A 15 -12.79 -14.19 19.36
CA TRP A 15 -11.48 -14.74 19.76
C TRP A 15 -10.35 -13.73 19.57
N LEU A 16 -10.42 -12.90 18.51
CA LEU A 16 -9.49 -11.79 18.31
C LEU A 16 -9.63 -10.70 19.39
N GLN A 17 -10.78 -10.54 20.03
CA GLN A 17 -11.00 -9.41 20.95
C GLN A 17 -10.29 -9.56 22.32
N ARG A 18 -9.82 -10.76 22.70
CA ARG A 18 -9.37 -11.05 24.07
C ARG A 18 -7.86 -10.95 24.33
N ARG A 19 -7.00 -10.82 23.32
CA ARG A 19 -5.51 -10.82 23.52
C ARG A 19 -4.74 -9.86 22.58
N PRO A 20 -4.73 -8.54 22.85
CA PRO A 20 -4.12 -7.55 21.96
C PRO A 20 -2.61 -7.78 21.74
N ARG A 21 -1.85 -8.17 22.77
CA ARG A 21 -0.39 -8.36 22.68
C ARG A 21 0.02 -9.52 21.77
N TRP A 22 -0.75 -10.61 21.77
CA TRP A 22 -0.43 -11.78 20.96
C TRP A 22 -0.78 -11.58 19.48
N GLN A 23 -1.82 -10.79 19.18
CA GLN A 23 -2.17 -10.42 17.81
C GLN A 23 -1.09 -9.59 17.12
N TRP A 24 -0.49 -8.63 17.83
CA TRP A 24 0.65 -7.88 17.32
C TRP A 24 1.85 -8.80 17.07
N GLY A 25 2.09 -9.78 17.95
CA GLY A 25 3.12 -10.80 17.75
C GLY A 25 2.85 -11.68 16.51
N ILE A 26 1.62 -12.14 16.32
CA ILE A 26 1.21 -12.92 15.14
C ILE A 26 1.34 -12.09 13.86
N LEU A 27 0.86 -10.84 13.87
CA LEU A 27 0.93 -9.96 12.70
C LEU A 27 2.38 -9.64 12.34
N LEU A 28 3.20 -9.29 13.34
CA LEU A 28 4.63 -9.09 13.14
C LEU A 28 5.28 -10.36 12.58
N GLY A 29 5.01 -11.52 13.18
CA GLY A 29 5.51 -12.80 12.71
C GLY A 29 5.09 -13.12 11.28
N LEU A 30 3.83 -12.86 10.92
CA LEU A 30 3.30 -13.09 9.58
C LEU A 30 3.92 -12.12 8.56
N VAL A 31 4.06 -10.84 8.91
CA VAL A 31 4.73 -9.84 8.06
C VAL A 31 6.19 -10.21 7.84
N VAL A 32 6.91 -10.59 8.89
CA VAL A 32 8.31 -11.02 8.81
C VAL A 32 8.44 -12.29 7.98
N LEU A 33 7.59 -13.30 8.21
CA LEU A 33 7.61 -14.54 7.45
C LEU A 33 7.30 -14.31 5.97
N TYR A 34 6.31 -13.47 5.67
CA TYR A 34 5.96 -13.09 4.30
C TYR A 34 7.10 -12.31 3.61
N ALA A 35 7.72 -11.36 4.32
CA ALA A 35 8.87 -10.60 3.82
C ALA A 35 10.06 -11.53 3.54
N LEU A 36 10.34 -12.48 4.43
CA LEU A 36 11.39 -13.49 4.26
C LEU A 36 11.10 -14.39 3.05
N TRP A 37 9.87 -14.87 2.91
CA TRP A 37 9.46 -15.67 1.76
C TRP A 37 9.62 -14.90 0.44
N ARG A 38 9.23 -13.63 0.41
CA ARG A 38 9.44 -12.73 -0.74
C ARG A 38 10.93 -12.56 -1.06
N LEU A 39 11.76 -12.34 -0.04
CA LEU A 39 13.20 -12.18 -0.20
C LEU A 39 13.85 -13.44 -0.78
N LEU A 40 13.52 -14.62 -0.24
CA LEU A 40 14.00 -15.91 -0.75
C LEU A 40 13.63 -16.11 -2.22
N ARG A 41 12.37 -15.84 -2.59
CA ARG A 41 11.95 -15.91 -4.00
C ARG A 41 12.70 -14.94 -4.90
N ALA A 42 12.94 -13.72 -4.42
CA ALA A 42 13.69 -12.72 -5.18
C ALA A 42 15.14 -13.14 -5.40
N VAL A 43 15.82 -13.65 -4.36
CA VAL A 43 17.20 -14.15 -4.45
C VAL A 43 17.28 -15.36 -5.38
N ALA A 44 16.36 -16.32 -5.26
CA ALA A 44 16.30 -17.48 -6.13
C ALA A 44 16.11 -17.09 -7.60
N ALA A 45 15.21 -16.16 -7.89
CA ALA A 45 15.00 -15.64 -9.24
C ALA A 45 16.23 -14.91 -9.78
N LEU A 46 16.86 -14.03 -8.99
CA LEU A 46 18.07 -13.32 -9.40
C LEU A 46 19.24 -14.27 -9.67
N GLN A 47 19.35 -15.36 -8.91
CA GLN A 47 20.39 -16.36 -9.09
C GLN A 47 20.13 -17.21 -10.35
N LEU A 48 18.88 -17.60 -10.58
CA LEU A 48 18.50 -18.32 -11.80
C LEU A 48 18.75 -17.46 -13.04
N ASP A 49 18.32 -16.20 -13.00
CA ASP A 49 18.58 -15.22 -14.06
C ASP A 49 20.08 -15.09 -14.30
N ARG A 50 20.90 -15.03 -13.23
CA ARG A 50 22.37 -14.92 -13.36
C ARG A 50 22.97 -16.10 -14.13
N TRP A 51 22.57 -17.32 -13.80
CA TRP A 51 23.06 -18.52 -14.49
C TRP A 51 22.57 -18.57 -15.94
N TRP A 52 21.34 -18.16 -16.19
CA TRP A 52 20.81 -18.06 -17.54
C TRP A 52 21.58 -17.04 -18.38
N TYR A 53 21.77 -15.81 -17.89
CA TYR A 53 22.51 -14.78 -18.62
C TYR A 53 23.95 -15.23 -18.90
N ALA A 54 24.62 -15.85 -17.93
CA ALA A 54 25.97 -16.39 -18.09
C ALA A 54 26.06 -17.50 -19.16
N SER A 55 24.97 -18.20 -19.47
CA SER A 55 24.92 -19.21 -20.53
C SER A 55 24.68 -18.63 -21.93
N VAL A 56 24.10 -17.43 -22.02
CA VAL A 56 23.69 -16.82 -23.30
C VAL A 56 24.67 -15.74 -23.74
N THR A 57 25.28 -14.99 -22.81
CA THR A 57 26.17 -13.89 -23.16
C THR A 57 27.19 -13.60 -22.06
N ASP A 58 28.39 -13.17 -22.45
CA ASP A 58 29.41 -12.67 -21.51
C ASP A 58 29.17 -11.20 -21.10
N ALA A 59 28.24 -10.51 -21.77
CA ALA A 59 27.91 -9.13 -21.46
C ALA A 59 27.31 -8.99 -20.05
N PRO A 60 27.65 -7.93 -19.29
CA PRO A 60 27.20 -7.74 -17.90
C PRO A 60 25.72 -7.30 -17.76
N ILE A 61 24.84 -7.78 -18.65
CA ILE A 61 23.40 -7.42 -18.71
C ILE A 61 22.72 -7.71 -17.38
N TRP A 62 22.99 -8.87 -16.78
CA TRP A 62 22.41 -9.24 -15.48
C TRP A 62 22.70 -8.20 -14.40
N ARG A 63 23.92 -7.64 -14.37
CA ARG A 63 24.30 -6.63 -13.36
C ARG A 63 23.49 -5.35 -13.57
N THR A 64 23.32 -4.91 -14.81
CA THR A 64 22.50 -3.73 -15.15
C THR A 64 21.02 -3.94 -14.79
N VAL A 65 20.46 -5.12 -15.10
CA VAL A 65 19.07 -5.45 -14.79
C VAL A 65 18.85 -5.60 -13.28
N ALA A 66 19.75 -6.29 -12.57
CA ALA A 66 19.65 -6.50 -11.13
C ALA A 66 19.75 -5.17 -10.37
N THR A 67 20.70 -4.31 -10.72
CA THR A 67 20.86 -2.98 -10.10
C THR A 67 19.64 -2.10 -10.36
N ALA A 68 19.09 -2.09 -11.57
CA ALA A 68 17.85 -1.42 -11.91
C ALA A 68 16.65 -1.89 -11.05
N LYS A 69 16.43 -3.21 -10.98
CA LYS A 69 15.35 -3.80 -10.17
C LYS A 69 15.50 -3.44 -8.68
N VAL A 70 16.71 -3.49 -8.14
CA VAL A 70 16.98 -3.14 -6.73
C VAL A 70 16.75 -1.66 -6.47
N GLN A 71 17.24 -0.76 -7.34
CA GLN A 71 17.01 0.68 -7.23
C GLN A 71 15.51 1.00 -7.21
N LEU A 72 14.75 0.47 -8.17
CA LEU A 72 13.30 0.68 -8.25
C LEU A 72 12.58 0.10 -7.03
N ALA A 73 12.94 -1.11 -6.59
CA ALA A 73 12.34 -1.71 -5.40
C ALA A 73 12.55 -0.84 -4.17
N LEU A 74 13.77 -0.33 -3.97
CA LEU A 74 14.13 0.44 -2.79
C LEU A 74 13.44 1.81 -2.80
N VAL A 75 13.54 2.55 -3.91
CA VAL A 75 12.93 3.89 -4.05
C VAL A 75 11.41 3.80 -3.95
N ALA A 76 10.77 2.91 -4.73
CA ALA A 76 9.31 2.82 -4.74
C ALA A 76 8.75 2.34 -3.39
N SER A 77 9.41 1.37 -2.74
CA SER A 77 8.98 0.91 -1.42
C SER A 77 9.15 1.99 -0.35
N LEU A 78 10.27 2.72 -0.38
CA LEU A 78 10.53 3.80 0.58
C LEU A 78 9.51 4.93 0.43
N VAL A 79 9.28 5.43 -0.78
CA VAL A 79 8.31 6.49 -1.05
C VAL A 79 6.90 6.03 -0.66
N THR A 80 6.50 4.81 -1.04
CA THR A 80 5.19 4.26 -0.69
C THR A 80 5.01 4.14 0.82
N ALA A 81 6.01 3.63 1.53
CA ALA A 81 5.98 3.47 2.97
C ALA A 81 5.91 4.82 3.70
N LEU A 82 6.64 5.83 3.21
CA LEU A 82 6.59 7.18 3.77
C LEU A 82 5.22 7.84 3.56
N VAL A 83 4.65 7.74 2.35
CA VAL A 83 3.35 8.34 2.04
C VAL A 83 2.23 7.64 2.81
N LEU A 84 2.09 6.31 2.67
CA LEU A 84 1.04 5.55 3.37
C LEU A 84 1.24 5.58 4.89
N GLY A 85 2.46 5.34 5.36
CA GLY A 85 2.79 5.35 6.78
C GLY A 85 2.60 6.72 7.41
N GLY A 86 3.02 7.78 6.71
CA GLY A 86 2.80 9.16 7.10
C GLY A 86 1.31 9.51 7.21
N SER A 87 0.50 9.20 6.20
CA SER A 87 -0.94 9.47 6.21
C SER A 87 -1.69 8.72 7.32
N LEU A 88 -1.37 7.44 7.53
CA LEU A 88 -1.97 6.65 8.62
C LEU A 88 -1.50 7.12 10.00
N TRP A 89 -0.24 7.56 10.13
CA TRP A 89 0.27 8.14 11.36
C TRP A 89 -0.40 9.48 11.69
N LEU A 90 -0.61 10.33 10.69
CA LEU A 90 -1.28 11.62 10.83
C LEU A 90 -2.74 11.45 11.30
N THR A 91 -3.44 10.44 10.77
CA THR A 91 -4.80 10.07 11.19
C THR A 91 -4.88 9.67 12.67
N ARG A 92 -3.80 9.11 13.23
CA ARG A 92 -3.73 8.74 14.66
C ARG A 92 -3.37 9.92 15.56
N ARG A 93 -2.64 10.90 15.04
CA ARG A 93 -2.11 12.06 15.79
C ARG A 93 -3.06 13.25 15.80
N VAL A 94 -3.77 13.50 14.71
CA VAL A 94 -4.69 14.65 14.58
C VAL A 94 -6.07 14.25 15.11
N PRO A 95 -6.55 14.83 16.23
CA PRO A 95 -7.91 14.60 16.70
C PRO A 95 -8.90 15.07 15.63
N ALA A 96 -9.98 14.31 15.41
CA ALA A 96 -11.04 14.72 14.49
C ALA A 96 -11.49 16.16 14.83
N LEU A 97 -11.33 17.08 13.88
CA LEU A 97 -11.68 18.49 14.02
C LEU A 97 -13.19 18.63 14.26
N GLY A 98 -13.57 18.76 15.53
CA GLY A 98 -14.73 19.51 16.01
C GLY A 98 -16.13 18.91 15.81
N ARG A 99 -16.68 18.28 16.87
CA ARG A 99 -17.91 18.77 17.54
C ARG A 99 -18.09 18.04 18.90
N LYS A 100 -18.13 18.81 19.99
CA LYS A 100 -18.18 18.30 21.39
C LYS A 100 -19.43 17.47 21.71
N GLU A 101 -20.49 17.56 20.91
CA GLU A 101 -21.75 16.80 21.08
C GLU A 101 -21.64 15.31 20.70
N VAL A 102 -20.60 14.92 19.96
CA VAL A 102 -20.40 13.54 19.48
C VAL A 102 -19.84 12.62 20.57
N ALA A 103 -19.21 13.17 21.62
CA ALA A 103 -18.48 12.41 22.64
C ALA A 103 -19.36 11.45 23.48
N ALA A 104 -20.66 11.72 23.63
CA ALA A 104 -21.57 10.91 24.45
C ALA A 104 -22.04 9.62 23.75
N LEU A 105 -22.24 9.65 22.42
CA LEU A 105 -22.65 8.48 21.63
C LEU A 105 -21.46 7.60 21.22
N THR A 106 -20.26 8.18 21.03
CA THR A 106 -19.07 7.41 20.67
C THR A 106 -18.54 6.54 21.81
N ARG A 107 -18.74 6.92 23.09
CA ARG A 107 -18.36 6.07 24.24
C ARG A 107 -19.06 4.70 24.20
N ARG A 108 -20.37 4.68 23.91
CA ARG A 108 -21.17 3.43 23.85
C ARG A 108 -20.82 2.51 22.68
N TYR A 109 -20.27 3.04 21.57
CA TYR A 109 -19.78 2.23 20.46
C TYR A 109 -18.33 1.75 20.66
N ARG A 110 -17.51 2.57 21.32
CA ARG A 110 -16.13 2.24 21.70
C ARG A 110 -16.07 1.09 22.72
N ASP A 111 -17.09 0.95 23.55
CA ASP A 111 -17.22 -0.15 24.52
C ASP A 111 -17.65 -1.49 23.88
N ARG A 112 -18.23 -1.50 22.67
CA ARG A 112 -18.63 -2.73 21.95
C ARG A 112 -17.61 -3.20 20.91
N MET A 113 -16.92 -2.28 20.26
CA MET A 113 -15.94 -2.58 19.22
C MET A 113 -14.53 -2.22 19.70
N GLY A 114 -13.86 -3.20 20.32
CA GLY A 114 -12.52 -3.03 20.90
C GLY A 114 -11.39 -2.74 19.88
N PRO A 115 -10.12 -2.69 20.34
CA PRO A 115 -8.92 -2.33 19.56
C PRO A 115 -8.59 -3.24 18.35
N ALA A 116 -9.45 -4.22 18.04
CA ALA A 116 -9.34 -5.15 16.93
C ALA A 116 -9.38 -4.51 15.53
N HIS A 117 -9.61 -3.21 15.40
CA HIS A 117 -9.65 -2.56 14.08
C HIS A 117 -8.26 -2.06 13.62
N GLN A 118 -7.34 -1.83 14.57
CA GLN A 118 -6.04 -1.24 14.26
C GLN A 118 -5.09 -2.20 13.55
N TRP A 119 -5.14 -3.49 13.88
CA TRP A 119 -4.30 -4.50 13.22
C TRP A 119 -4.73 -4.72 11.76
N LEU A 120 -6.03 -4.63 11.46
CA LEU A 120 -6.57 -4.78 10.10
C LEU A 120 -6.08 -3.65 9.18
N LEU A 121 -6.10 -2.41 9.67
CA LEU A 121 -5.59 -1.25 8.94
C LEU A 121 -4.08 -1.35 8.67
N VAL A 122 -3.30 -1.86 9.63
CA VAL A 122 -1.86 -2.08 9.44
C VAL A 122 -1.62 -3.21 8.44
N ALA A 123 -2.32 -4.33 8.55
CA ALA A 123 -2.22 -5.44 7.59
C ALA A 123 -2.55 -4.99 6.17
N LEU A 124 -3.64 -4.24 5.99
CA LEU A 124 -4.05 -3.68 4.71
C LEU A 124 -3.00 -2.69 4.18
N GLY A 125 -2.49 -1.79 5.02
CA GLY A 125 -1.44 -0.84 4.64
C GLY A 125 -0.15 -1.52 4.19
N VAL A 126 0.27 -2.58 4.87
CA VAL A 126 1.44 -3.39 4.49
C VAL A 126 1.21 -4.08 3.14
N LEU A 127 0.06 -4.73 2.96
CA LEU A 127 -0.28 -5.40 1.70
C LEU A 127 -0.30 -4.43 0.52
N LEU A 128 -0.92 -3.26 0.70
CA LEU A 128 -0.98 -2.22 -0.32
C LEU A 128 0.41 -1.64 -0.64
N THR A 129 1.24 -1.42 0.39
CA THR A 129 2.62 -0.96 0.23
C THR A 129 3.42 -1.93 -0.63
N ILE A 130 3.33 -3.23 -0.33
CA ILE A 130 4.04 -4.27 -1.07
C ILE A 130 3.54 -4.35 -2.51
N ARG A 131 2.22 -4.25 -2.72
CA ARG A 131 1.61 -4.35 -4.04
C ARG A 131 1.98 -3.18 -4.94
N ILE A 132 1.96 -1.96 -4.40
CA ILE A 132 2.32 -0.73 -5.14
C ILE A 132 3.84 -0.68 -5.37
N GLY A 133 4.65 -1.00 -4.36
CA GLY A 133 6.11 -1.05 -4.48
C GLY A 133 6.57 -2.09 -5.53
N SER A 134 5.92 -3.25 -5.59
CA SER A 134 6.25 -4.28 -6.59
C SER A 134 5.97 -3.87 -8.03
N ALA A 135 5.04 -2.94 -8.27
CA ALA A 135 4.69 -2.50 -9.61
C ALA A 135 5.86 -1.76 -10.30
N ALA A 136 6.64 -1.00 -9.52
CA ALA A 136 7.79 -0.27 -10.03
C ALA A 136 8.90 -1.21 -10.54
N VAL A 137 9.14 -2.34 -9.86
CA VAL A 137 10.17 -3.32 -10.26
C VAL A 137 9.89 -3.93 -11.64
N GLY A 138 8.61 -4.03 -12.03
CA GLY A 138 8.21 -4.51 -13.36
C GLY A 138 8.58 -3.55 -14.50
N GLN A 139 8.89 -2.30 -14.20
CA GLN A 139 9.24 -1.25 -15.18
C GLN A 139 10.76 -1.05 -15.31
N TRP A 140 11.53 -2.10 -15.04
CA TRP A 140 12.99 -2.04 -15.05
C TRP A 140 13.55 -1.69 -16.44
N GLN A 141 12.90 -2.14 -17.51
CA GLN A 141 13.31 -1.80 -18.89
C GLN A 141 13.23 -0.30 -19.13
N THR A 142 12.08 0.30 -18.78
CA THR A 142 11.85 1.74 -18.96
C THR A 142 12.82 2.57 -18.13
N TRP A 143 13.17 2.12 -16.91
CA TRP A 143 14.20 2.77 -16.09
C TRP A 143 15.59 2.69 -16.70
N VAL A 144 15.97 1.53 -17.25
CA VAL A 144 17.28 1.36 -17.89
C VAL A 144 17.37 2.21 -19.16
N LEU A 145 16.30 2.27 -19.95
CA LEU A 145 16.21 3.12 -21.15
C LEU A 145 16.25 4.61 -20.79
N PHE A 146 15.53 5.05 -19.76
CA PHE A 146 15.62 6.44 -19.27
C PHE A 146 17.04 6.82 -18.82
N ARG A 147 17.78 5.89 -18.22
CA ARG A 147 19.12 6.16 -17.66
C ARG A 147 20.26 6.07 -18.66
N ASN A 148 20.09 5.28 -19.73
CA ASN A 148 21.15 4.98 -20.69
C ASN A 148 20.71 5.21 -22.15
N GLY A 149 19.54 5.82 -22.36
CA GLY A 149 19.00 6.12 -23.67
C GLY A 149 19.86 7.18 -24.36
N PRO A 150 20.26 6.97 -25.63
CA PRO A 150 20.99 7.97 -26.38
C PRO A 150 20.06 9.10 -26.84
N ASP A 151 20.60 10.32 -26.86
CA ASP A 151 19.98 11.42 -27.62
C ASP A 151 20.10 11.11 -29.11
N LEU A 152 18.99 11.22 -29.83
CA LEU A 152 18.92 10.85 -31.25
C LEU A 152 19.10 12.07 -32.15
N ASP A 153 19.15 13.28 -31.58
CA ASP A 153 19.28 14.59 -32.25
C ASP A 153 18.37 14.71 -33.49
N THR A 154 17.25 14.00 -33.49
CA THR A 154 16.34 13.88 -34.63
C THR A 154 15.07 14.63 -34.25
N PRO A 155 14.91 15.90 -34.67
CA PRO A 155 13.77 16.71 -34.27
C PRO A 155 12.47 16.18 -34.89
N VAL A 156 11.41 16.12 -34.09
CA VAL A 156 10.07 15.73 -34.54
C VAL A 156 9.33 16.94 -35.13
N PRO A 157 8.98 16.97 -36.44
CA PRO A 157 8.49 18.17 -37.11
C PRO A 157 7.17 18.76 -36.59
N GLU A 158 6.27 17.93 -36.04
CA GLU A 158 4.91 18.37 -35.66
C GLU A 158 4.75 18.67 -34.16
N VAL A 159 5.54 18.02 -33.30
CA VAL A 159 5.37 18.11 -31.83
C VAL A 159 6.47 18.96 -31.19
N GLY A 160 7.61 19.11 -31.88
CA GLY A 160 8.83 19.71 -31.32
C GLY A 160 9.51 18.79 -30.30
N GLY A 161 10.83 18.98 -30.14
CA GLY A 161 11.69 18.14 -29.29
C GLY A 161 12.39 17.01 -30.04
N ASP A 162 13.32 16.34 -29.36
CA ASP A 162 14.09 15.21 -29.90
C ASP A 162 13.29 13.90 -29.81
N LEU A 163 13.42 13.06 -30.83
CA LEU A 163 12.88 11.70 -30.87
C LEU A 163 13.36 10.85 -29.67
N GLY A 164 14.60 11.05 -29.20
CA GLY A 164 15.15 10.37 -28.02
C GLY A 164 14.29 10.56 -26.77
N TYR A 165 13.86 11.81 -26.52
CA TYR A 165 12.97 12.14 -25.41
C TYR A 165 11.63 11.38 -25.47
N TYR A 166 11.02 11.28 -26.64
CA TYR A 166 9.72 10.59 -26.79
C TYR A 166 9.82 9.08 -26.64
N LEU A 167 10.95 8.48 -27.01
CA LEU A 167 11.15 7.03 -26.98
C LEU A 167 11.67 6.53 -25.61
N PHE A 168 12.51 7.31 -24.93
CA PHE A 168 13.20 6.86 -23.73
C PHE A 168 12.69 7.54 -22.45
N ASP A 169 12.51 8.86 -22.48
CA ASP A 169 12.19 9.63 -21.28
C ASP A 169 10.69 9.70 -21.00
N LEU A 170 9.90 10.02 -22.02
CA LEU A 170 8.46 10.20 -21.90
C LEU A 170 7.75 8.95 -21.34
N PRO A 171 8.07 7.71 -21.78
CA PRO A 171 7.48 6.52 -21.19
C PRO A 171 7.79 6.39 -19.70
N PHE A 172 9.00 6.77 -19.26
CA PHE A 172 9.36 6.74 -17.84
C PHE A 172 8.55 7.75 -17.04
N TYR A 173 8.46 9.00 -17.50
CA TYR A 173 7.65 10.03 -16.84
C TYR A 173 6.16 9.66 -16.78
N ALA A 174 5.62 9.06 -17.84
CA ALA A 174 4.25 8.56 -17.86
C ALA A 174 4.03 7.46 -16.80
N GLN A 175 4.98 6.54 -16.67
CA GLN A 175 4.91 5.46 -15.67
C GLN A 175 5.03 5.98 -14.24
N VAL A 176 5.97 6.89 -13.98
CA VAL A 176 6.11 7.56 -12.67
C VAL A 176 4.81 8.27 -12.30
N SER A 177 4.24 9.02 -13.24
CA SER A 177 2.99 9.74 -13.03
C SER A 177 1.81 8.80 -12.75
N SER A 178 1.70 7.69 -13.49
CA SER A 178 0.69 6.66 -13.27
C SER A 178 0.83 6.02 -11.88
N TRP A 179 2.06 5.70 -11.49
CA TRP A 179 2.38 5.12 -10.19
C TRP A 179 2.04 6.08 -9.03
N ILE A 180 2.39 7.37 -9.14
CA ILE A 180 2.03 8.39 -8.15
C ILE A 180 0.51 8.52 -8.03
N ARG A 181 -0.23 8.58 -9.14
CA ARG A 181 -1.70 8.62 -9.11
C ARG A 181 -2.29 7.42 -8.38
N GLN A 182 -1.78 6.22 -8.65
CA GLN A 182 -2.22 5.00 -7.96
C GLN A 182 -1.89 5.05 -6.47
N LEU A 183 -0.69 5.50 -6.11
CA LEU A 183 -0.27 5.67 -4.71
C LEU A 183 -1.17 6.63 -3.96
N LEU A 184 -1.45 7.80 -4.54
CA LEU A 184 -2.34 8.81 -3.94
C LEU A 184 -3.76 8.28 -3.80
N PHE A 185 -4.31 7.64 -4.83
CA PHE A 185 -5.64 7.05 -4.79
C PHE A 185 -5.78 6.01 -3.66
N VAL A 186 -4.83 5.09 -3.56
CA VAL A 186 -4.82 4.07 -2.50
C VAL A 186 -4.62 4.69 -1.12
N THR A 187 -3.76 5.70 -1.00
CA THR A 187 -3.52 6.41 0.27
C THR A 187 -4.76 7.14 0.74
N LEU A 188 -5.47 7.79 -0.19
CA LEU A 188 -6.73 8.46 0.08
C LEU A 188 -7.79 7.45 0.54
N LEU A 189 -7.90 6.32 -0.14
CA LEU A 189 -8.85 5.26 0.22
C LEU A 189 -8.53 4.64 1.58
N ALA A 190 -7.26 4.35 1.85
CA ALA A 190 -6.80 3.81 3.13
C ALA A 190 -7.05 4.81 4.29
N THR A 191 -6.81 6.09 4.05
CA THR A 191 -7.06 7.16 5.03
C THR A 191 -8.55 7.35 5.26
N ALA A 192 -9.35 7.41 4.20
CA ALA A 192 -10.81 7.50 4.28
C ALA A 192 -11.41 6.31 5.04
N PHE A 193 -10.92 5.10 4.77
CA PHE A 193 -11.33 3.88 5.48
C PHE A 193 -10.92 3.93 6.97
N ALA A 194 -9.72 4.43 7.28
CA ALA A 194 -9.29 4.66 8.65
C ALA A 194 -10.20 5.67 9.38
N TYR A 195 -10.61 6.75 8.72
CA TYR A 195 -11.59 7.72 9.27
C TYR A 195 -13.01 7.15 9.37
N ALA A 196 -13.44 6.35 8.40
CA ALA A 196 -14.73 5.66 8.38
C ALA A 196 -14.89 4.80 9.63
N ILE A 197 -13.91 3.93 9.86
CA ILE A 197 -13.88 3.01 11.00
C ILE A 197 -13.70 3.77 12.32
N SER A 198 -12.95 4.88 12.32
CA SER A 198 -12.78 5.71 13.51
C SER A 198 -14.05 6.47 13.92
N GLY A 199 -15.11 6.42 13.11
CA GLY A 199 -16.46 6.87 13.48
C GLY A 199 -16.90 8.21 12.86
N ALA A 200 -16.31 8.65 11.74
CA ALA A 200 -16.66 9.92 11.08
C ALA A 200 -17.78 9.79 10.03
N LEU A 201 -17.99 8.61 9.44
CA LEU A 201 -18.99 8.42 8.38
C LEU A 201 -20.37 8.15 8.98
N ARG A 202 -21.12 9.24 9.17
CA ARG A 202 -22.56 9.23 9.37
C ARG A 202 -23.20 8.57 8.14
N LEU A 203 -23.85 7.42 8.29
CA LEU A 203 -24.97 7.09 7.42
C LEU A 203 -26.20 7.70 8.10
N PRO A 204 -26.79 8.78 7.57
CA PRO A 204 -28.06 9.29 8.08
C PRO A 204 -29.11 8.23 7.75
N ILE A 205 -29.31 7.27 8.64
CA ILE A 205 -30.54 6.49 8.64
C ILE A 205 -31.51 7.36 9.42
N ASP A 206 -32.28 8.16 8.68
CA ASP A 206 -33.45 8.87 9.20
C ASP A 206 -34.46 7.83 9.66
N GLY A 207 -34.35 7.44 10.92
CA GLY A 207 -35.41 6.74 11.63
C GLY A 207 -36.52 7.74 11.90
N HIS A 208 -37.45 7.90 10.95
CA HIS A 208 -38.77 8.44 11.22
C HIS A 208 -39.44 7.56 12.29
N ARG A 209 -39.24 7.93 13.56
CA ARG A 209 -39.97 7.35 14.67
C ARG A 209 -41.34 8.02 14.66
N SER A 210 -42.33 7.26 14.23
CA SER A 210 -43.75 7.55 14.36
C SER A 210 -44.07 7.91 15.81
N ALA A 211 -44.38 9.18 16.04
CA ALA A 211 -45.11 9.60 17.22
C ALA A 211 -46.58 9.21 17.01
N ARG A 212 -47.08 8.27 17.80
CA ARG A 212 -48.51 8.08 18.02
C ARG A 212 -48.83 8.57 19.43
N PRO A 213 -49.82 9.47 19.62
CA PRO A 213 -50.55 9.54 20.87
C PRO A 213 -51.48 8.33 21.03
#